data_AF-A0A258F0Y1-F1
#
_entry.id   AF-A0A258F0Y1-F1
#
_cell.length_a   1.000
_cell.length_b   1.000
_cell.length_c   1.000
_cell.angle_alpha   90.00
_cell.angle_beta   90.00
_cell.angle_gamma   90.00
#
_symmetry.space_group_name_H-M   'P 1'
#
loop_
_entity.id
_entity.type
_entity.pdbx_description
1 polymer ?
#
loop_
_entity_poly.entity_id
_entity_poly.type
_entity_poly.pdbx_seq_one_letter_code
_entity_poly.pdbx_strand_id
1 'polypeptide(L)'
;MQELRARDSMDLLSQTQKITFLEGKLKQLSKYERNQIPFDDIAKEVKINYTNLEQFSYAIEIKTNFNKTDTIPVFEVKWNTSLESENTILNEKQKLEKWLKQRLSLDTMVVKRLN
;
A
#
# COMPACT_ATOMS: atom_id res chain seq x y z
N MET A 1 7.39 1.35 -54.32
CA MET A 1 6.07 1.50 -53.63
C MET A 1 5.69 0.27 -52.81
N GLN A 2 5.77 -0.96 -53.34
CA GLN A 2 5.45 -2.16 -52.56
C GLN A 2 6.42 -2.41 -51.39
N GLU A 3 7.72 -2.24 -51.59
CA GLU A 3 8.72 -2.41 -50.52
C GLU A 3 8.56 -1.42 -49.37
N LEU A 4 8.17 -0.17 -49.67
CA LEU A 4 7.90 0.85 -48.65
C LEU A 4 6.71 0.44 -47.78
N ARG A 5 5.62 -0.05 -48.41
CA ARG A 5 4.43 -0.55 -47.69
C ARG A 5 4.74 -1.80 -46.85
N ALA A 6 5.60 -2.69 -47.34
CA ALA A 6 6.03 -3.87 -46.60
C ALA A 6 6.85 -3.48 -45.36
N ARG A 7 7.75 -2.51 -45.49
CA ARG A 7 8.52 -1.96 -44.36
C ARG A 7 7.61 -1.33 -43.32
N ASP A 8 6.71 -0.44 -43.75
CA ASP A 8 5.80 0.25 -42.85
C ASP A 8 4.86 -0.74 -42.12
N SER A 9 4.43 -1.81 -42.80
CA SER A 9 3.66 -2.90 -42.17
C SER A 9 4.48 -3.67 -41.15
N MET A 10 5.77 -3.89 -41.39
CA MET A 10 6.65 -4.59 -40.46
C MET A 10 6.97 -3.75 -39.22
N ASP A 11 7.16 -2.44 -39.41
CA ASP A 11 7.33 -1.48 -38.32
C ASP A 11 6.07 -1.39 -37.45
N LEU A 12 4.88 -1.32 -38.07
CA LEU A 12 3.61 -1.32 -37.36
C LEU A 12 3.41 -2.60 -36.52
N LEU A 13 3.79 -3.75 -37.08
CA LEU A 13 3.69 -5.04 -36.40
C LEU A 13 4.64 -5.11 -35.20
N SER A 14 5.88 -4.64 -35.35
CA SER A 14 6.86 -4.51 -34.26
C SER A 14 6.37 -3.59 -33.14
N GLN A 15 5.82 -2.42 -33.50
CA GLN A 15 5.24 -1.49 -32.52
C GLN A 15 4.05 -2.10 -31.78
N THR A 16 3.17 -2.80 -32.48
CA THR A 16 2.02 -3.49 -31.88
C THR A 16 2.47 -4.56 -30.87
N GLN A 17 3.48 -5.36 -31.23
CA GLN A 17 4.07 -6.34 -30.31
C GLN A 17 4.66 -5.67 -29.05
N LYS A 18 5.34 -4.53 -29.22
CA LYS A 18 5.89 -3.76 -28.09
C LYS A 18 4.78 -3.24 -27.19
N ILE A 19 3.68 -2.73 -27.75
CA ILE A 19 2.51 -2.25 -26.99
C ILE A 19 1.92 -3.40 -26.18
N THR A 20 1.61 -4.53 -26.80
CA THR A 20 1.05 -5.70 -26.09
C THR A 20 1.97 -6.18 -24.96
N PHE A 21 3.28 -6.18 -25.17
CA PHE A 21 4.24 -6.52 -24.13
C PHE A 21 4.22 -5.52 -22.95
N LEU A 22 4.21 -4.22 -23.25
CA LEU A 22 4.16 -3.17 -22.23
C LEU A 22 2.84 -3.18 -21.46
N GLU A 23 1.70 -3.38 -22.14
CA GLU A 23 0.39 -3.55 -21.50
C GLU A 23 0.37 -4.78 -20.58
N GLY A 24 0.99 -5.88 -21.01
CA GLY A 24 1.18 -7.07 -20.19
C GLY A 24 1.96 -6.78 -18.91
N LYS A 25 3.08 -6.04 -19.02
CA LYS A 25 3.86 -5.60 -17.85
C LYS A 25 3.08 -4.65 -16.95
N LEU A 26 2.37 -3.68 -17.51
CA LEU A 26 1.55 -2.73 -16.76
C LEU A 26 0.45 -3.46 -15.98
N LYS A 27 -0.20 -4.46 -16.58
CA LYS A 27 -1.20 -5.30 -15.92
C LYS A 27 -0.62 -6.15 -14.77
N GLN A 28 0.66 -6.52 -14.85
CA GLN A 28 1.34 -7.18 -13.74
C GLN A 28 1.66 -6.17 -12.63
N LEU A 29 2.13 -4.97 -12.98
CA LEU A 29 2.47 -3.90 -12.02
C LEU A 29 1.25 -3.35 -11.29
N SER A 30 0.12 -3.15 -11.98
CA SER A 30 -1.12 -2.64 -11.37
C SER A 30 -1.74 -3.56 -10.32
N LYS A 31 -1.35 -4.85 -10.30
CA LYS A 31 -1.70 -5.76 -9.19
C LYS A 31 -1.02 -5.34 -7.88
N TYR A 32 0.18 -4.76 -7.95
CA TYR A 32 0.93 -4.29 -6.78
C TYR A 32 0.52 -2.86 -6.37
N GLU A 33 0.02 -2.04 -7.30
CA GLU A 33 -0.49 -0.70 -6.98
C GLU A 33 -1.69 -0.71 -6.05
N ARG A 34 -2.54 -1.76 -6.10
CA ARG A 34 -3.71 -1.88 -5.21
C ARG A 34 -3.37 -1.89 -3.72
N ASN A 35 -2.13 -2.21 -3.37
CA ASN A 35 -1.66 -2.21 -1.99
C ASN A 35 -0.71 -1.04 -1.69
N GLN A 36 -0.45 -0.17 -2.68
CA GLN A 36 0.31 1.05 -2.48
C GLN A 36 -0.60 2.11 -1.86
N ILE A 37 -0.28 2.46 -0.62
CA ILE A 37 -0.86 3.61 0.07
C ILE A 37 0.09 4.79 -0.07
N PRO A 38 -0.40 6.05 -0.03
CA PRO A 38 0.45 7.23 0.05
C PRO A 38 1.08 7.33 1.46
N PHE A 39 2.03 6.43 1.74
CA PHE A 39 2.59 6.23 3.08
C PHE A 39 3.25 7.51 3.61
N ASP A 40 4.02 8.22 2.79
CA ASP A 40 4.68 9.47 3.18
C ASP A 40 3.69 10.54 3.64
N ASP A 41 2.58 10.70 2.95
CA ASP A 41 1.57 11.71 3.31
C ASP A 41 0.85 11.31 4.59
N ILE A 42 0.50 10.03 4.72
CA ILE A 42 -0.13 9.49 5.94
C ILE A 42 0.83 9.61 7.12
N ALA A 43 2.11 9.29 6.95
CA ALA A 43 3.11 9.39 7.99
C ALA A 43 3.28 10.83 8.48
N LYS A 44 3.25 11.82 7.58
CA LYS A 44 3.24 13.25 7.95
C LYS A 44 1.98 13.62 8.72
N GLU A 45 0.80 13.22 8.25
CA GLU A 45 -0.48 13.47 8.91
C GLU A 45 -0.51 12.85 10.33
N VAL A 46 -0.02 11.60 10.47
CA VAL A 46 0.09 10.90 11.75
C VAL A 46 1.05 11.62 12.69
N LYS A 47 2.23 12.02 12.22
CA LYS A 47 3.21 12.75 13.04
C LYS A 47 2.67 14.10 13.54
N ILE A 48 1.83 14.78 12.76
CA ILE A 48 1.18 16.03 13.17
C ILE A 48 0.08 15.77 14.22
N ASN A 49 -0.71 14.72 14.03
CA ASN A 49 -1.87 14.43 14.86
C ASN A 49 -1.53 13.72 16.19
N TYR A 50 -0.40 13.02 16.25
CA TYR A 50 0.03 12.21 17.38
C TYR A 50 1.48 12.55 17.75
N THR A 51 1.65 13.43 18.72
CA THR A 51 2.96 13.97 19.12
C THR A 51 3.84 13.00 19.89
N ASN A 52 3.23 11.99 20.53
CA ASN A 52 3.93 11.02 21.39
C ASN A 52 4.31 9.72 20.65
N LEU A 53 4.27 9.77 19.32
CA LEU A 53 4.43 8.64 18.44
C LEU A 53 5.88 8.60 17.93
N GLU A 54 6.63 7.56 18.31
CA GLU A 54 8.06 7.41 18.05
C GLU A 54 8.32 6.78 16.68
N GLN A 55 7.50 5.79 16.32
CA GLN A 55 7.66 5.02 15.08
C GLN A 55 6.30 4.69 14.47
N PHE A 56 6.22 4.81 13.14
CA PHE A 56 5.05 4.43 12.35
C PHE A 56 5.54 3.58 11.16
N SER A 57 5.00 2.38 11.00
CA SER A 57 5.33 1.47 9.91
C SER A 57 4.06 0.91 9.26
N TYR A 58 4.19 0.50 8.01
CA TYR A 58 3.16 -0.17 7.25
C TYR A 58 3.74 -1.41 6.58
N ALA A 59 3.01 -2.51 6.69
CA ALA A 59 3.35 -3.78 6.06
C ALA A 59 2.08 -4.46 5.54
N ILE A 60 2.28 -5.29 4.53
CA ILE A 60 1.24 -6.17 4.01
C ILE A 60 1.52 -7.56 4.57
N GLU A 61 0.71 -8.00 5.53
CA GLU A 61 0.88 -9.30 6.16
C GLU A 61 0.12 -10.36 5.36
N ILE A 62 0.84 -11.33 4.82
CA ILE A 62 0.26 -12.48 4.10
C ILE A 62 0.09 -13.61 5.12
N LYS A 63 -1.15 -14.01 5.39
CA LYS A 63 -1.49 -15.13 6.29
C LYS A 63 -2.10 -16.27 5.51
N THR A 64 -1.69 -17.49 5.82
CA THR A 64 -2.29 -18.70 5.25
C THR A 64 -2.66 -19.67 6.36
N ASN A 65 -3.79 -20.35 6.19
CA ASN A 65 -4.15 -21.54 6.98
C ASN A 65 -3.87 -22.82 6.18
N PHE A 66 -2.99 -22.75 5.19
CA PHE A 66 -2.64 -23.80 4.21
C PHE A 66 -3.76 -24.21 3.24
N ASN A 67 -5.00 -23.73 3.44
CA ASN A 67 -6.12 -23.91 2.51
C ASN A 67 -6.45 -22.61 1.74
N LYS A 68 -6.27 -21.46 2.39
CA LYS A 68 -6.52 -20.14 1.83
C LYS A 68 -5.40 -19.20 2.28
N THR A 69 -4.95 -18.35 1.36
CA THR A 69 -4.00 -17.28 1.62
C THR A 69 -4.73 -15.96 1.54
N ASP A 70 -4.67 -15.18 2.62
CA ASP A 70 -5.27 -13.87 2.76
C ASP A 70 -4.18 -12.83 3.00
N THR A 71 -4.43 -11.61 2.54
CA THR A 71 -3.48 -10.49 2.61
C THR A 71 -4.13 -9.37 3.39
N ILE A 72 -3.50 -8.93 4.48
CA ILE A 72 -4.07 -7.94 5.41
C ILE A 72 -3.10 -6.75 5.55
N PRO A 73 -3.55 -5.51 5.35
CA PRO A 73 -2.73 -4.34 5.66
C PRO A 73 -2.56 -4.21 7.18
N VAL A 74 -1.31 -4.10 7.62
CA VAL A 74 -0.92 -3.97 9.02
C VAL A 74 -0.15 -2.68 9.21
N PHE A 75 -0.60 -1.86 10.14
CA PHE A 75 0.11 -0.68 10.59
C PHE A 75 0.71 -0.99 11.95
N GLU A 76 1.98 -0.67 12.15
CA GLU A 76 2.61 -0.83 13.45
C GLU A 76 3.07 0.52 13.97
N VAL A 77 2.84 0.72 15.26
CA VAL A 77 3.04 2.00 15.91
C VAL A 77 3.76 1.81 17.22
N LYS A 78 4.81 2.61 17.43
CA LYS A 78 5.52 2.70 18.71
C LYS A 78 5.18 4.03 19.36
N TRP A 79 4.58 3.96 20.55
CA TRP A 79 4.32 5.13 21.39
C TRP A 79 5.42 5.28 22.43
N ASN A 80 5.71 6.52 22.80
CA ASN A 80 6.61 6.81 23.90
C ASN A 80 5.93 6.46 25.23
N THR A 81 6.28 5.30 25.79
CA THR A 81 5.69 4.76 27.02
C THR A 81 6.01 5.56 28.26
N SER A 82 7.01 6.45 28.21
CA SER A 82 7.42 7.29 29.34
C SER A 82 6.52 8.51 29.52
N LEU A 83 5.72 8.85 28.51
CA LEU A 83 4.93 10.09 28.47
C LEU A 83 3.42 9.86 28.66
N GLU A 84 2.93 8.63 28.45
CA GLU A 84 1.49 8.35 28.45
C GLU A 84 1.10 7.13 29.28
N SER A 85 -0.08 7.22 29.91
CA SER A 85 -0.72 6.09 30.57
C SER A 85 -1.23 5.07 29.56
N GLU A 86 -1.27 3.79 29.94
CA GLU A 86 -1.75 2.69 29.08
C GLU A 86 -3.18 2.94 28.54
N ASN A 87 -4.04 3.60 29.34
CA ASN A 87 -5.40 3.98 28.91
C ASN A 87 -5.39 5.07 27.83
N THR A 88 -4.46 6.02 27.88
CA THR A 88 -4.32 7.07 26.86
C THR A 88 -3.90 6.45 25.53
N ILE A 89 -2.89 5.58 25.56
CA ILE A 89 -2.38 4.86 24.38
C ILE A 89 -3.49 4.04 23.73
N LEU A 90 -4.33 3.37 24.53
CA LEU A 90 -5.46 2.59 24.00
C LEU A 90 -6.48 3.48 23.28
N ASN A 91 -6.80 4.66 23.84
CA ASN A 91 -7.69 5.62 23.21
C ASN A 91 -7.09 6.20 21.92
N GLU A 92 -5.81 6.56 21.92
CA GLU A 92 -5.09 7.04 20.74
C GLU A 92 -5.07 5.98 19.63
N LYS A 93 -4.80 4.72 19.99
CA LYS A 93 -4.84 3.59 19.06
C LYS A 93 -6.21 3.46 18.40
N GLN A 94 -7.29 3.52 19.17
CA GLN A 94 -8.65 3.43 18.61
C GLN A 94 -8.99 4.61 17.70
N LYS A 95 -8.52 5.81 18.06
CA LYS A 95 -8.68 7.01 17.22
C LYS A 95 -7.91 6.87 15.91
N LEU A 96 -6.68 6.40 15.97
CA LEU A 96 -5.83 6.16 14.80
C LEU A 96 -6.42 5.09 13.88
N GLU A 97 -6.93 4.00 14.44
CA GLU A 97 -7.57 2.93 13.67
C GLU A 97 -8.80 3.42 12.91
N LYS A 98 -9.67 4.19 13.55
CA LYS A 98 -10.84 4.80 12.90
C LYS A 98 -10.43 5.76 11.80
N TRP A 99 -9.43 6.60 12.07
CA TRP A 99 -8.92 7.58 11.12
C TRP A 99 -8.29 6.91 9.89
N LEU A 100 -7.41 5.91 10.09
CA LEU A 100 -6.80 5.15 8.99
C LEU A 100 -7.86 4.45 8.14
N LYS A 101 -8.90 3.88 8.78
CA LYS A 101 -9.99 3.18 8.08
C LYS A 101 -10.75 4.13 7.16
N GLN A 102 -11.05 5.34 7.65
CA GLN A 102 -11.72 6.38 6.87
C GLN A 102 -10.82 6.94 5.76
N ARG A 103 -9.55 7.21 6.06
CA ARG A 103 -8.59 7.83 5.13
C ARG A 103 -8.26 6.92 3.95
N LEU A 104 -8.12 5.62 4.20
CA LEU A 104 -7.69 4.63 3.21
C LEU A 104 -8.84 3.82 2.61
N SER A 105 -10.07 4.00 3.09
CA SER A 105 -11.24 3.23 2.66
C SER A 105 -11.02 1.71 2.71
N LEU A 106 -10.30 1.24 3.73
CA LEU A 106 -9.97 -0.18 3.91
C LEU A 106 -11.10 -0.92 4.64
N ASP A 107 -11.56 -2.04 4.10
CA ASP A 107 -12.55 -2.89 4.77
C ASP A 107 -11.96 -3.59 6.00
N THR A 108 -10.73 -4.09 5.88
CA THR A 108 -10.00 -4.85 6.91
C THR A 108 -8.58 -4.34 7.08
N MET A 109 -8.17 -4.08 8.31
CA MET A 109 -6.83 -3.59 8.66
C MET A 109 -6.55 -3.93 10.13
N VAL A 110 -5.27 -4.07 10.48
CA VAL A 110 -4.84 -4.28 11.88
C VAL A 110 -3.83 -3.21 12.29
N VAL A 111 -4.04 -2.58 13.45
CA VAL A 111 -3.05 -1.70 14.08
C VAL A 111 -2.37 -2.45 15.24
N LYS A 112 -1.08 -2.72 15.09
CA LYS A 112 -0.23 -3.37 16.10
C LYS A 112 0.58 -2.33 16.87
N ARG A 113 0.82 -2.60 18.16
CA ARG A 113 1.77 -1.84 18.96
C ARG A 113 3.13 -2.52 18.85
N LEU A 114 4.16 -1.75 18.55
CA LEU A 114 5.56 -2.17 18.68
C LEU A 114 5.96 -2.02 20.15
N ASN A 115 6.58 -3.06 20.70
CA ASN A 115 7.12 -3.08 22.06
C ASN A 115 8.50 -2.41 22.10
#